data_AF-A0AAC9AR54-F1
#
_entry.id   AF-A0AAC9AR54-F1
#
_cell.length_a   1.000
_cell.length_b   1.000
_cell.length_c   1.000
_cell.angle_alpha   90.00
_cell.angle_beta   90.00
_cell.angle_gamma   90.00
#
_symmetry.space_group_name_H-M   'P 1'
#
loop_
_entity.id
_entity.type
_entity.pdbx_description
1 polymer ?
#
loop_
_entity_poly.entity_id
_entity_poly.type
_entity_poly.pdbx_seq_one_letter_code
_entity_poly.pdbx_strand_id
1 'polypeptide(L)' 'MFKVLKSFNTRNRRISEGETVSETDDLAPHTIEGLAAGKFIEAPKSEKRK' A
#
# COMPACT_ATOMS: atom_id res chain seq x y z
N MET A 1 2.58 -4.66 6.87
CA MET A 1 3.06 -3.40 6.27
C MET A 1 3.35 -3.64 4.80
N PHE A 2 2.83 -2.77 3.94
CA PHE A 2 2.91 -2.81 2.49
C PHE A 2 3.85 -1.70 2.04
N LYS A 3 4.80 -2.03 1.16
CA LYS A 3 5.70 -1.01 0.61
C LYS A 3 5.01 -0.33 -0.57
N VAL A 4 4.99 0.99 -0.58
CA VAL A 4 4.40 1.76 -1.67
C VAL A 4 5.40 1.81 -2.82
N LEU A 5 4.99 1.26 -3.96
CA LEU A 5 5.76 1.21 -5.20
C LEU A 5 5.43 2.37 -6.14
N LYS A 6 4.27 3.00 -5.97
CA LYS A 6 3.89 4.22 -6.69
C LYS A 6 3.12 5.12 -5.76
N SER A 7 3.42 6.41 -5.79
CA SER A 7 2.66 7.41 -5.02
C SER A 7 1.18 7.43 -5.43
N PHE A 8 0.30 7.48 -4.44
CA PHE A 8 -1.15 7.61 -4.64
C PHE A 8 -1.74 8.54 -3.58
N ASN A 9 -2.97 8.97 -3.80
CA ASN A 9 -3.62 9.96 -2.95
C ASN A 9 -4.73 9.25 -2.17
N THR A 10 -4.74 9.43 -0.85
CA THR A 10 -5.91 9.09 -0.03
C THR A 10 -6.72 10.35 0.23
N ARG A 11 -7.87 10.19 0.87
CA ARG A 11 -8.75 11.30 1.23
C ARG A 11 -8.11 12.26 2.24
N ASN A 12 -7.22 11.74 3.09
CA ASN A 12 -6.62 12.49 4.20
C ASN A 12 -5.19 12.93 3.92
N ARG A 13 -4.46 12.22 3.04
CA ARG A 13 -3.04 12.51 2.76
C ARG A 13 -2.60 11.98 1.40
N ARG A 14 -1.47 12.47 0.91
CA ARG A 14 -0.76 11.88 -0.21
C ARG A 14 0.25 10.87 0.32
N ILE A 15 0.24 9.66 -0.23
CA ILE A 15 1.21 8.61 0.06
C ILE A 15 2.29 8.65 -1.01
N SER A 16 3.55 8.73 -0.58
CA SER A 16 4.68 8.80 -1.50
C SER A 16 5.21 7.41 -1.85
N GLU A 17 5.91 7.30 -2.98
CA GLU A 17 6.65 6.09 -3.33
C GLU A 17 7.77 5.85 -2.31
N GLY A 18 7.99 4.60 -1.94
CA GLY A 18 8.97 4.19 -0.93
C GLY A 18 8.45 4.26 0.51
N GLU A 19 7.28 4.87 0.73
CA GLU A 19 6.63 4.86 2.04
C GLU A 19 6.07 3.46 2.38
N THR A 20 5.80 3.22 3.65
CA THR A 20 5.15 2.00 4.13
C THR A 20 3.77 2.34 4.67
N VAL A 21 2.76 1.59 4.21
CA VAL A 21 1.38 1.71 4.70
C VAL A 21 0.94 0.40 5.35
N SER A 22 0.04 0.49 6.33
CA SER A 22 -0.57 -0.66 6.98
C SER A 22 -2.01 -0.87 6.49
N GLU A 23 -2.56 -2.05 6.70
CA GLU A 23 -4.01 -2.29 6.57
C GLU A 23 -4.83 -1.46 7.57
N THR A 24 -4.20 -1.00 8.65
CA THR A 24 -4.79 -0.10 9.64
C THR A 24 -4.76 1.37 9.24
N ASP A 25 -4.04 1.74 8.17
CA ASP A 25 -4.01 3.12 7.68
C ASP A 25 -5.28 3.46 6.90
N ASP A 26 -5.68 4.73 6.95
CA ASP A 26 -6.79 5.23 6.14
C ASP A 26 -6.34 5.42 4.68
N LEU A 27 -6.64 4.40 3.88
CA LEU A 27 -6.36 4.35 2.44
C LEU A 27 -7.55 4.76 1.57
N ALA A 28 -8.67 5.22 2.18
CA ALA A 28 -9.88 5.54 1.44
C ALA A 28 -9.61 6.62 0.37
N PRO A 29 -10.19 6.51 -0.84
CA PRO A 29 -11.21 5.53 -1.26
C PRO A 29 -10.63 4.21 -1.78
N HIS A 30 -9.33 3.98 -1.68
CA HIS A 30 -8.67 2.79 -2.20
C HIS A 30 -8.69 1.64 -1.17
N THR A 31 -8.71 0.41 -1.68
CA THR A 31 -8.50 -0.80 -0.87
C THR A 31 -7.09 -1.34 -1.12
N ILE A 32 -6.53 -2.05 -0.13
CA ILE A 32 -5.25 -2.74 -0.27
C ILE A 32 -5.24 -3.64 -1.51
N GLU A 33 -6.33 -4.39 -1.76
CA GLU A 33 -6.46 -5.24 -2.94
C GLU A 33 -6.42 -4.44 -4.24
N GLY A 34 -7.12 -3.29 -4.31
CA GLY A 34 -7.10 -2.42 -5.49
C GLY A 34 -5.74 -1.81 -5.74
N LEU A 35 -5.04 -1.40 -4.68
CA LEU A 35 -3.67 -0.89 -4.77
C LEU A 35 -2.68 -1.99 -5.17
N ALA A 36 -2.83 -3.20 -4.66
CA ALA A 36 -2.01 -4.34 -5.04
C ALA A 36 -2.26 -4.75 -6.50
N ALA A 37 -3.52 -4.82 -6.94
CA ALA A 37 -3.90 -5.11 -8.31
C ALA A 37 -3.37 -4.04 -9.28
N GLY A 38 -3.42 -2.76 -8.89
CA GLY A 38 -2.85 -1.64 -9.63
C GLY A 38 -1.32 -1.51 -9.55
N LYS A 39 -0.63 -2.39 -8.81
CA LYS A 39 0.81 -2.34 -8.55
C LYS A 39 1.28 -1.02 -7.89
N PHE A 40 0.42 -0.42 -7.08
CA PHE A 40 0.75 0.75 -6.25
C PHE A 40 1.45 0.37 -4.95
N ILE A 41 1.14 -0.80 -4.42
CA ILE A 41 1.78 -1.36 -3.23
C ILE A 41 2.29 -2.76 -3.51
N GLU A 42 3.40 -3.12 -2.89
CA GLU A 42 3.89 -4.48 -2.82
C GLU A 42 3.10 -5.21 -1.72
N ALA A 43 2.37 -6.25 -2.09
CA ALA A 43 1.82 -7.19 -1.11
C ALA A 43 2.98 -7.64 -0.21
N PRO A 44 2.82 -7.69 1.12
CA PRO A 44 3.87 -8.17 2.00
C PRO A 44 4.26 -9.50 1.43
N LYS A 45 5.51 -9.57 0.95
CA LYS A 45 6.11 -10.83 0.57
C LYS A 45 5.99 -11.63 1.85
N SER A 46 5.00 -12.53 1.90
CA SER A 46 4.88 -13.50 2.98
C SER A 46 6.28 -14.05 3.08
N GLU A 47 6.97 -13.61 4.13
CA GLU A 47 8.35 -13.95 4.35
C GLU A 47 8.26 -15.45 4.45
N LYS A 48 8.68 -16.14 3.37
CA LYS A 48 8.71 -17.58 3.33
C LYS A 48 9.59 -17.95 4.51
N ARG A 49 8.96 -18.25 5.64
CA ARG A 49 9.59 -18.89 6.78
C ARG A 49 10.15 -20.17 6.17
N LYS A 50 11.46 -20.16 6.01
CA LYS A 50 12.27 -21.25 5.50
C LYS A 50 12.10 -22.48 6.38
#